data_AF-A0A0D1E6S9-F1
#
_entry.id   AF-A0A0D1E6S9-F1
#
_cell.length_a   1.000
_cell.length_b   1.000
_cell.length_c   1.000
_cell.angle_alpha   90.00
_cell.angle_beta   90.00
_cell.angle_gamma   90.00
#
_symmetry.space_group_name_H-M   'P 1'
#
loop_
_entity.id
_entity.type
_entity.pdbx_description
1 polymer ?
#
loop_
_entity_poly.entity_id
_entity_poly.type
_entity_poly.pdbx_seq_one_letter_code
_entity_poly.pdbx_strand_id
1 'polypeptide(L)'
;MAPHELGSAWSHDSYNAMQYLRARTPYPPTMTETAFDYHQQGDGKSKGVDRWQSALEIGCGPGQMSVHLATRFARVYGQDPSPNMLKLANTVKHMSAQELAEVHLPRVQDPTRIEYLQARGEDPVLPLGEKVDLIMMAACIHWMDWETPEANWTKWASVLKPGGTLVVTGGRPVIGPYTGEKGDQLRPLRDWLLDFPLNYPEINEFYGTTKVVRELRSGGLYRKLPMPWHHNPELEALWDRDSYCWIPIDDCTVLGEQATSSQLSKVDDPEQFTCMINNLPEWLRPSVRRAAKCDNSHGDLVITLTTPRKMADWLRSTSGYLKFMQDHPEQRKLSLQDRDFAAVELQKICDSIGIDFDAEIECHHSGALLAIRRTAKDYP
;
A
#
# COMPACT_ATOMS: atom_id res chain seq x y z
N MET A 1 -5.80 -21.33 0.95
CA MET A 1 -4.75 -20.89 0.02
C MET A 1 -3.82 -19.97 0.80
N ALA A 2 -2.50 -20.17 0.75
CA ALA A 2 -1.59 -19.34 1.54
C ALA A 2 -1.54 -17.92 0.94
N PRO A 3 -1.46 -16.84 1.75
CA PRO A 3 -1.42 -15.46 1.25
C PRO A 3 -0.36 -15.22 0.16
N HIS A 4 0.77 -15.93 0.21
CA HIS A 4 1.86 -15.83 -0.78
C HIS A 4 1.49 -16.31 -2.19
N GLU A 5 0.57 -17.27 -2.32
CA GLU A 5 0.12 -17.80 -3.62
C GLU A 5 -0.74 -16.79 -4.40
N LEU A 6 -1.24 -15.75 -3.74
CA LEU A 6 -2.01 -14.68 -4.35
C LEU A 6 -1.10 -13.58 -4.90
N GLY A 7 -0.02 -13.23 -4.20
CA GLY A 7 1.00 -12.29 -4.69
C GLY A 7 1.68 -12.74 -5.99
N SER A 8 1.75 -14.05 -6.24
CA SER A 8 2.31 -14.63 -7.46
C SER A 8 1.40 -14.58 -8.69
N ALA A 9 0.15 -14.11 -8.59
CA ALA A 9 -0.74 -14.03 -9.75
C ALA A 9 -0.14 -13.23 -10.94
N TRP A 10 0.76 -12.28 -10.63
CA TRP A 10 1.50 -11.44 -11.58
C TRP A 10 2.71 -12.12 -12.24
N SER A 11 3.08 -13.34 -11.83
CA SER A 11 4.28 -14.03 -12.27
C SER A 11 4.12 -14.76 -13.62
N HIS A 12 3.35 -14.23 -14.58
CA HIS A 12 3.30 -14.81 -15.92
C HIS A 12 4.30 -14.13 -16.87
N ASP A 13 5.00 -14.93 -17.69
CA ASP A 13 6.15 -14.57 -18.52
C ASP A 13 5.94 -13.45 -19.56
N SER A 14 4.70 -13.00 -19.78
CA SER A 14 4.33 -12.05 -20.84
C SER A 14 4.21 -10.59 -20.39
N TYR A 15 4.34 -10.27 -19.09
CA TYR A 15 4.18 -8.90 -18.62
C TYR A 15 5.48 -8.10 -18.78
N ASN A 16 5.42 -7.00 -19.55
CA ASN A 16 6.51 -6.02 -19.56
C ASN A 16 6.38 -5.13 -18.31
N ALA A 17 7.50 -4.81 -17.66
CA ALA A 17 7.57 -3.91 -16.51
C ALA A 17 6.78 -2.62 -16.74
N MET A 18 6.85 -2.08 -17.96
CA MET A 18 6.15 -0.85 -18.33
C MET A 18 4.62 -1.02 -18.32
N GLN A 19 4.10 -2.15 -18.78
CA GLN A 19 2.66 -2.43 -18.67
C GLN A 19 2.22 -2.53 -17.21
N TYR A 20 3.04 -3.16 -16.35
CA TYR A 20 2.76 -3.26 -14.92
C TYR A 20 2.69 -1.87 -14.27
N LEU A 21 3.70 -1.03 -14.54
CA LEU A 21 3.79 0.31 -13.96
C LEU A 21 2.66 1.23 -14.43
N ARG A 22 2.25 1.16 -15.71
CA ARG A 22 1.09 1.92 -16.23
C ARG A 22 -0.26 1.49 -15.63
N ALA A 23 -0.38 0.23 -15.23
CA ALA A 23 -1.62 -0.31 -14.66
C ALA A 23 -1.76 -0.06 -13.15
N ARG A 24 -0.68 0.38 -12.47
CA ARG A 24 -0.66 0.60 -11.02
C ARG A 24 -0.68 2.07 -10.67
N THR A 25 -1.25 2.35 -9.50
CA THR A 25 -1.18 3.66 -8.85
C THR A 25 0.28 3.94 -8.46
N PRO A 26 0.88 5.07 -8.90
CA PRO A 26 2.17 5.49 -8.40
C PRO A 26 2.05 5.92 -6.93
N TYR A 27 3.14 5.79 -6.17
CA TYR A 27 3.15 6.31 -4.79
C TYR A 27 3.22 7.85 -4.81
N PRO A 28 2.23 8.55 -4.24
CA PRO A 28 2.24 10.00 -4.26
C PRO A 28 3.41 10.56 -3.44
N PRO A 29 3.97 11.73 -3.79
CA PRO A 29 5.04 12.37 -3.01
C PRO A 29 4.67 12.55 -1.54
N THR A 30 3.41 12.89 -1.24
CA THR A 30 2.90 13.00 0.13
C THR A 30 3.10 11.72 0.95
N MET A 31 3.09 10.54 0.32
CA MET A 31 3.33 9.27 0.98
C MET A 31 4.81 8.97 1.16
N THR A 32 5.59 9.06 0.07
CA THR A 32 7.02 8.73 0.10
C THR A 32 7.82 9.73 0.95
N GLU A 33 7.52 11.02 0.85
CA GLU A 33 8.18 12.06 1.65
C GLU A 33 7.80 11.97 3.13
N THR A 34 6.56 11.62 3.48
CA THR A 34 6.16 11.42 4.88
C THR A 34 6.93 10.27 5.53
N ALA A 35 7.17 9.18 4.79
CA ALA A 35 8.01 8.07 5.27
C ALA A 35 9.43 8.54 5.58
N PHE A 36 10.02 9.35 4.69
CA PHE A 36 11.35 9.90 4.86
C PHE A 36 11.43 10.93 5.99
N ASP A 37 10.45 11.81 6.11
CA ASP A 37 10.37 12.80 7.17
C ASP A 37 10.26 12.11 8.54
N TYR A 38 9.43 11.07 8.66
CA TYR A 38 9.33 10.27 9.88
C TYR A 38 10.67 9.62 10.25
N HIS A 39 11.34 9.01 9.26
CA HIS A 39 12.62 8.35 9.47
C HIS A 39 13.71 9.34 9.91
N GLN A 40 13.70 10.55 9.34
CA GLN A 40 14.63 11.63 9.64
C GLN A 40 14.57 12.11 11.09
N GLN A 41 13.38 12.08 11.73
CA GLN A 41 13.24 12.52 13.13
C GLN A 41 14.17 11.73 14.08
N GLY A 42 14.44 10.47 13.76
CA GLY A 42 15.19 9.57 14.64
C GLY A 42 14.50 9.33 15.98
N ASP A 43 15.24 8.77 16.93
CA ASP A 43 14.78 8.46 18.30
C ASP A 43 15.18 9.54 19.33
N GLY A 44 15.73 10.67 18.87
CA GLY A 44 16.28 11.74 19.71
C GLY A 44 17.55 11.39 20.50
N LYS A 45 17.89 10.10 20.63
CA LYS A 45 19.01 9.55 21.40
C LYS A 45 20.24 9.31 20.53
N SER A 46 20.04 9.00 19.25
CA SER A 46 21.07 8.67 18.26
C SER A 46 21.54 9.90 17.47
N LYS A 47 21.73 11.05 18.14
CA LYS A 47 22.11 12.31 17.47
C LYS A 47 23.46 12.17 16.76
N GLY A 48 23.50 12.57 15.49
CA GLY A 48 24.72 12.54 14.67
C GLY A 48 25.06 11.18 14.03
N VAL A 49 24.25 10.14 14.27
CA VAL A 49 24.35 8.88 13.52
C VAL A 49 23.76 9.09 12.12
N ASP A 50 24.48 8.67 11.08
CA ASP A 50 23.92 8.62 9.73
C ASP A 50 22.92 7.46 9.64
N ARG A 51 21.67 7.80 9.33
CA ARG A 51 20.53 6.87 9.28
C ARG A 51 20.13 6.53 7.86
N TRP A 52 20.85 7.02 6.85
CA TRP A 52 20.52 6.81 5.44
C TRP A 52 21.49 5.83 4.78
N GLN A 53 22.02 4.86 5.54
CA GLN A 53 23.03 3.93 5.05
C GLN A 53 22.39 2.75 4.31
N SER A 54 21.48 2.03 4.96
CA SER A 54 20.83 0.86 4.36
C SER A 54 19.33 0.80 4.64
N ALA A 55 18.55 0.43 3.61
CA ALA A 55 17.13 0.14 3.71
C ALA A 55 16.83 -1.27 3.19
N LEU A 56 15.87 -1.94 3.81
CA LEU A 56 15.27 -3.19 3.35
C LEU A 56 13.84 -2.90 2.89
N GLU A 57 13.52 -3.20 1.64
CA GLU A 57 12.14 -3.27 1.16
C GLU A 57 11.67 -4.72 1.16
N ILE A 58 10.67 -5.02 1.98
CA ILE A 58 10.01 -6.33 2.00
C ILE A 58 8.80 -6.28 1.05
N GLY A 59 8.66 -7.29 0.19
CA GLY A 59 7.62 -7.35 -0.84
C GLY A 59 7.80 -6.28 -1.91
N CYS A 60 9.01 -6.18 -2.48
CA CYS A 60 9.37 -5.07 -3.36
C CYS A 60 8.68 -5.06 -4.74
N GLY A 61 8.00 -6.16 -5.12
CA GLY A 61 7.32 -6.25 -6.40
C GLY A 61 8.25 -5.88 -7.57
N PRO A 62 7.82 -5.01 -8.50
CA PRO A 62 8.66 -4.53 -9.60
C PRO A 62 9.64 -3.40 -9.18
N GLY A 63 9.88 -3.18 -7.89
CA GLY A 63 10.92 -2.25 -7.41
C GLY A 63 10.55 -0.77 -7.43
N GLN A 64 9.26 -0.42 -7.46
CA GLN A 64 8.82 1.00 -7.47
C GLN A 64 9.34 1.77 -6.26
N MET A 65 9.09 1.25 -5.05
CA MET A 65 9.53 1.91 -3.81
C MET A 65 11.05 1.76 -3.61
N SER A 66 11.67 0.69 -4.09
CA SER A 66 13.14 0.54 -4.11
C SER A 66 13.84 1.69 -4.83
N VAL A 67 13.26 2.14 -5.96
CA VAL A 67 13.77 3.30 -6.71
C VAL A 67 13.62 4.59 -5.92
N HIS A 68 12.51 4.79 -5.18
CA HIS A 68 12.38 5.91 -4.25
C HIS A 68 13.40 5.85 -3.10
N LEU A 69 13.59 4.68 -2.48
CA LEU A 69 14.55 4.49 -1.39
C LEU A 69 15.97 4.81 -1.84
N ALA A 70 16.37 4.42 -3.05
CA ALA A 70 17.71 4.66 -3.60
C ALA A 70 18.03 6.15 -3.83
N THR A 71 17.02 7.05 -3.77
CA THR A 71 17.24 8.50 -3.81
C THR A 71 17.81 9.05 -2.51
N ARG A 72 17.66 8.32 -1.40
CA ARG A 72 18.11 8.74 -0.05
C ARG A 72 19.13 7.79 0.55
N PHE A 73 18.95 6.49 0.39
CA PHE A 73 19.79 5.47 1.01
C PHE A 73 21.01 5.12 0.15
N ALA A 74 22.15 4.88 0.81
CA ALA A 74 23.36 4.41 0.14
C ALA A 74 23.20 2.98 -0.42
N ARG A 75 22.45 2.12 0.28
CA ARG A 75 22.13 0.75 -0.11
C ARG A 75 20.64 0.44 0.09
N VAL A 76 20.04 -0.25 -0.87
CA VAL A 76 18.67 -0.76 -0.79
C VAL A 76 18.68 -2.26 -1.09
N TYR A 77 18.16 -3.04 -0.15
CA TYR A 77 17.89 -4.47 -0.31
C TYR A 77 16.41 -4.65 -0.62
N GLY A 78 16.04 -4.92 -1.85
CA GLY A 78 14.66 -5.22 -2.24
C GLY A 78 14.41 -6.73 -2.25
N GLN A 79 13.35 -7.20 -1.58
CA GLN A 79 13.05 -8.62 -1.46
C GLN A 79 11.62 -8.92 -1.82
N ASP A 80 11.40 -9.97 -2.62
CA ASP A 80 10.07 -10.42 -3.02
C ASP A 80 10.07 -11.94 -3.19
N PRO A 81 9.00 -12.66 -2.80
CA PRO A 81 8.94 -14.11 -3.00
C PRO A 81 8.82 -14.50 -4.48
N SER A 82 8.38 -13.61 -5.36
CA SER A 82 8.17 -13.88 -6.78
C SER A 82 9.43 -13.59 -7.61
N PRO A 83 10.06 -14.60 -8.23
CA PRO A 83 11.23 -14.39 -9.09
C PRO A 83 10.89 -13.52 -10.32
N ASN A 84 9.64 -13.55 -10.79
CA ASN A 84 9.19 -12.73 -11.90
C ASN A 84 9.04 -11.25 -11.51
N MET A 85 8.59 -10.95 -10.29
CA MET A 85 8.64 -9.57 -9.77
C MET A 85 10.07 -9.05 -9.72
N LEU A 86 11.03 -9.86 -9.25
CA LEU A 86 12.44 -9.47 -9.19
C LEU A 86 13.06 -9.28 -10.58
N LYS A 87 12.62 -10.04 -11.59
CA LYS A 87 13.00 -9.81 -12.99
C LYS A 87 12.51 -8.44 -13.49
N LEU A 88 11.25 -8.09 -13.19
CA LEU A 88 10.71 -6.75 -13.49
C LEU A 88 11.47 -5.67 -12.72
N ALA A 89 11.73 -5.87 -11.44
CA ALA A 89 12.47 -4.92 -10.60
C ALA A 89 13.88 -4.65 -11.14
N ASN A 90 14.58 -5.69 -11.58
CA ASN A 90 15.87 -5.56 -12.26
C ASN A 90 15.75 -4.81 -13.60
N THR A 91 14.62 -4.91 -14.31
CA THR A 91 14.37 -4.09 -15.51
C THR A 91 14.16 -2.63 -15.14
N VAL A 92 13.29 -2.36 -14.15
CA VAL A 92 12.93 -1.01 -13.69
C VAL A 92 14.15 -0.23 -13.22
N LYS A 93 15.06 -0.83 -12.45
CA LYS A 93 16.25 -0.11 -11.98
C LYS A 93 17.21 0.33 -13.10
N HIS A 94 17.11 -0.25 -14.30
CA HIS A 94 17.92 0.11 -15.47
C HIS A 94 17.17 0.94 -16.51
N MET A 95 15.89 1.28 -16.27
CA MET A 95 15.13 2.15 -17.17
C MET A 95 15.77 3.54 -17.26
N SER A 96 15.63 4.16 -18.43
CA SER A 96 16.06 5.54 -18.65
C SER A 96 15.26 6.52 -17.79
N ALA A 97 15.83 7.71 -17.59
CA ALA A 97 15.12 8.78 -16.87
C ALA A 97 13.80 9.17 -17.55
N GLN A 98 13.72 9.04 -18.89
CA GLN A 98 12.50 9.31 -19.64
C GLN A 98 11.43 8.26 -19.36
N GLU A 99 11.77 6.97 -19.44
CA GLU A 99 10.84 5.87 -19.16
C GLU A 99 10.32 5.92 -17.73
N LEU A 100 11.19 6.22 -16.75
CA LEU A 100 10.78 6.37 -15.35
C LEU A 100 9.85 7.58 -15.14
N ALA A 101 10.11 8.69 -15.83
CA ALA A 101 9.25 9.86 -15.77
C ALA A 101 7.83 9.60 -16.33
N GLU A 102 7.68 8.77 -17.36
CA GLU A 102 6.37 8.36 -17.91
C GLU A 102 5.47 7.66 -16.88
N VAL A 103 6.05 7.09 -15.84
CA VAL A 103 5.36 6.38 -14.74
C VAL A 103 5.52 7.07 -13.39
N HIS A 104 5.97 8.33 -13.39
CA HIS A 104 6.11 9.15 -12.19
C HIS A 104 7.10 8.57 -11.15
N LEU A 105 8.08 7.79 -11.59
CA LEU A 105 9.18 7.31 -10.75
C LEU A 105 10.39 8.25 -10.83
N PRO A 106 11.16 8.40 -9.74
CA PRO A 106 12.37 9.21 -9.78
C PRO A 106 13.45 8.52 -10.61
N ARG A 107 14.35 9.33 -11.17
CA ARG A 107 15.52 8.82 -11.89
C ARG A 107 16.38 7.95 -10.97
N VAL A 108 16.77 6.77 -11.45
CA VAL A 108 17.83 5.97 -10.84
C VAL A 108 19.19 6.58 -11.20
N GLN A 109 19.93 7.06 -10.18
CA GLN A 109 21.28 7.61 -10.38
C GLN A 109 22.32 6.50 -10.53
N ASP A 110 22.18 5.46 -9.71
CA ASP A 110 23.11 4.33 -9.66
C ASP A 110 22.31 3.04 -9.36
N PRO A 111 22.09 2.16 -10.36
CA PRO A 111 21.36 0.92 -10.15
C PRO A 111 22.08 -0.06 -9.24
N THR A 112 23.38 0.10 -9.00
CA THR A 112 24.16 -0.78 -8.12
C THR A 112 23.84 -0.57 -6.64
N ARG A 113 23.20 0.55 -6.28
CA ARG A 113 22.67 0.79 -4.92
C ARG A 113 21.54 -0.16 -4.56
N ILE A 114 20.86 -0.75 -5.54
CA ILE A 114 19.70 -1.62 -5.35
C ILE A 114 20.08 -3.06 -5.63
N GLU A 115 20.00 -3.91 -4.61
CA GLU A 115 20.17 -5.35 -4.69
C GLU A 115 18.83 -6.04 -4.49
N TYR A 116 18.49 -6.93 -5.41
CA TYR A 116 17.24 -7.69 -5.36
C TYR A 116 17.52 -9.15 -5.03
N LEU A 117 16.76 -9.70 -4.08
CA LEU A 117 16.92 -11.09 -3.64
C LEU A 117 15.55 -11.73 -3.39
N GLN A 118 15.43 -13.02 -3.71
CA GLN A 118 14.21 -13.77 -3.44
C GLN A 118 14.14 -14.18 -1.97
N ALA A 119 13.16 -13.65 -1.25
CA ALA A 119 12.89 -14.00 0.13
C ALA A 119 11.43 -13.76 0.48
N ARG A 120 10.98 -14.40 1.56
CA ARG A 120 9.65 -14.18 2.14
C ARG A 120 9.72 -13.02 3.13
N GLY A 121 8.62 -12.30 3.30
CA GLY A 121 8.61 -11.14 4.20
C GLY A 121 8.69 -11.50 5.69
N GLU A 122 8.33 -12.74 6.05
CA GLU A 122 8.50 -13.29 7.39
C GLU A 122 9.93 -13.76 7.67
N ASP A 123 10.76 -13.92 6.63
CA ASP A 123 12.15 -14.34 6.76
C ASP A 123 13.06 -13.55 5.79
N PRO A 124 13.21 -12.23 6.01
CA PRO A 124 14.11 -11.43 5.21
C PRO A 124 15.56 -11.90 5.38
N VAL A 125 16.30 -11.86 4.27
CA VAL A 125 17.68 -12.34 4.19
C VAL A 125 18.63 -11.17 3.93
N LEU A 126 19.50 -10.85 4.89
CA LEU A 126 20.53 -9.82 4.73
C LEU A 126 21.92 -10.46 4.74
N PRO A 127 22.96 -9.76 4.24
CA PRO A 127 24.34 -10.16 4.46
C PRO A 127 24.63 -10.41 5.94
N LEU A 128 25.56 -11.33 6.23
CA LEU A 128 25.85 -11.72 7.60
C LEU A 128 26.26 -10.52 8.46
N GLY A 129 25.53 -10.29 9.56
CA GLY A 129 25.76 -9.18 10.49
C GLY A 129 25.14 -7.85 10.06
N GLU A 130 24.60 -7.74 8.85
CA GLU A 130 23.96 -6.53 8.37
C GLU A 130 22.63 -6.29 9.10
N LYS A 131 22.41 -5.02 9.46
CA LYS A 131 21.14 -4.50 9.97
C LYS A 131 20.85 -3.21 9.23
N VAL A 132 19.58 -2.95 8.95
CA VAL A 132 19.16 -1.77 8.17
C VAL A 132 18.65 -0.64 9.06
N ASP A 133 18.74 0.58 8.54
CA ASP A 133 18.18 1.77 9.19
C ASP A 133 16.64 1.83 9.03
N LEU A 134 16.14 1.32 7.91
CA LEU A 134 14.72 1.34 7.57
C LEU A 134 14.26 0.01 6.96
N ILE A 135 13.11 -0.48 7.41
CA ILE A 135 12.29 -1.46 6.71
C ILE A 135 11.12 -0.73 6.06
N MET A 136 10.91 -0.97 4.77
CA MET A 136 9.75 -0.49 4.01
C MET A 136 8.89 -1.67 3.57
N MET A 137 7.58 -1.56 3.77
CA MET A 137 6.58 -2.49 3.26
C MET A 137 5.54 -1.71 2.49
N ALA A 138 5.66 -1.69 1.16
CA ALA A 138 4.77 -0.93 0.28
C ALA A 138 3.75 -1.86 -0.40
N ALA A 139 2.50 -1.79 0.05
CA ALA A 139 1.36 -2.56 -0.43
C ALA A 139 1.53 -4.10 -0.35
N CYS A 140 2.30 -4.59 0.62
CA CYS A 140 2.60 -6.01 0.75
C CYS A 140 2.17 -6.67 2.07
N ILE A 141 1.97 -5.89 3.15
CA ILE A 141 1.85 -6.44 4.50
C ILE A 141 0.67 -7.39 4.70
N HIS A 142 -0.39 -7.23 3.91
CA HIS A 142 -1.59 -8.07 3.94
C HIS A 142 -1.38 -9.45 3.29
N TRP A 143 -0.23 -9.67 2.63
CA TRP A 143 0.20 -10.97 2.12
C TRP A 143 1.06 -11.76 3.10
N MET A 144 1.36 -11.20 4.26
CA MET A 144 2.15 -11.92 5.26
C MET A 144 1.27 -12.91 6.03
N ASP A 145 1.92 -13.93 6.59
CA ASP A 145 1.29 -14.83 7.54
C ASP A 145 1.01 -14.11 8.87
N TRP A 146 -0.26 -13.83 9.13
CA TRP A 146 -0.72 -13.21 10.37
C TRP A 146 -1.28 -14.21 11.39
N GLU A 147 -1.06 -15.52 11.21
CA GLU A 147 -1.34 -16.53 12.23
C GLU A 147 -0.29 -16.49 13.37
N THR A 148 0.93 -16.02 13.07
CA THR A 148 2.03 -15.87 14.04
C THR A 148 2.61 -14.45 14.06
N PRO A 149 1.80 -13.42 14.39
CA PRO A 149 2.22 -12.02 14.38
C PRO A 149 3.49 -11.74 15.21
N GLU A 150 3.67 -12.44 16.32
CA GLU A 150 4.83 -12.30 17.19
C GLU A 150 6.13 -12.64 16.47
N ALA A 151 6.13 -13.70 15.64
CA ALA A 151 7.29 -14.13 14.89
C ALA A 151 7.71 -13.06 13.86
N ASN A 152 6.73 -12.46 13.17
CA ASN A 152 6.96 -11.40 12.20
C ASN A 152 7.63 -10.18 12.85
N TRP A 153 7.01 -9.63 13.90
CA TRP A 153 7.55 -8.46 14.58
C TRP A 153 8.92 -8.71 15.21
N THR A 154 9.14 -9.92 15.75
CA THR A 154 10.42 -10.35 16.30
C THR A 154 11.49 -10.37 15.21
N LYS A 155 11.20 -10.97 14.05
CA LYS A 155 12.12 -11.02 12.93
C LYS A 155 12.43 -9.63 12.35
N TRP A 156 11.42 -8.77 12.19
CA TRP A 156 11.65 -7.41 11.67
C TRP A 156 12.47 -6.56 12.64
N ALA A 157 12.27 -6.70 13.95
CA ALA A 157 13.11 -6.04 14.94
C ALA A 157 14.56 -6.54 14.88
N SER A 158 14.77 -7.84 14.62
CA SER A 158 16.13 -8.43 14.61
C SER A 158 16.99 -7.95 13.44
N VAL A 159 16.40 -7.51 12.32
CA VAL A 159 17.13 -6.98 11.16
C VAL A 159 17.22 -5.44 11.12
N LEU A 160 16.54 -4.75 12.03
CA LEU A 160 16.66 -3.29 12.19
C LEU A 160 17.81 -2.92 13.14
N LYS A 161 18.49 -1.81 12.86
CA LYS A 161 19.40 -1.17 13.83
C LYS A 161 18.60 -0.59 15.01
N PRO A 162 19.21 -0.43 16.20
CA PRO A 162 18.62 0.35 17.30
C PRO A 162 18.14 1.72 16.81
N GLY A 163 16.91 2.09 17.17
CA GLY A 163 16.29 3.33 16.72
C GLY A 163 15.86 3.32 15.25
N GLY A 164 16.10 2.25 14.49
CA GLY A 164 15.68 2.09 13.10
C GLY A 164 14.16 2.11 12.95
N THR A 165 13.68 2.27 11.71
CA THR A 165 12.26 2.50 11.43
C THR A 165 11.65 1.34 10.64
N LEU A 166 10.44 0.93 10.99
CA LEU A 166 9.58 0.17 10.10
C LEU A 166 8.46 1.08 9.59
N VAL A 167 8.30 1.15 8.27
CA VAL A 167 7.20 1.85 7.60
C VAL A 167 6.38 0.86 6.79
N VAL A 168 5.07 0.91 6.99
CA VAL A 168 4.08 0.21 6.17
C VAL A 168 3.30 1.27 5.43
N THR A 169 3.18 1.12 4.12
CA THR A 169 2.39 2.04 3.31
C THR A 169 1.63 1.30 2.25
N GLY A 170 0.51 1.85 1.78
CA GLY A 170 -0.26 1.27 0.70
C GLY A 170 -1.31 2.25 0.22
N GLY A 171 -1.86 1.96 -0.95
CA GLY A 171 -2.85 2.82 -1.57
C GLY A 171 -3.78 2.07 -2.50
N ARG A 172 -4.84 2.76 -2.88
CA ARG A 172 -5.85 2.30 -3.82
C ARG A 172 -6.45 3.51 -4.56
N PRO A 173 -6.84 3.37 -5.83
CA PRO A 173 -7.69 4.36 -6.46
C PRO A 173 -9.06 4.37 -5.78
N VAL A 174 -9.62 5.57 -5.58
CA VAL A 174 -10.96 5.77 -5.02
C VAL A 174 -11.70 6.76 -5.89
N ILE A 175 -12.94 6.44 -6.25
CA ILE A 175 -13.76 7.32 -7.09
C ILE A 175 -14.13 8.59 -6.33
N GLY A 176 -13.79 9.73 -6.91
CA GLY A 176 -14.19 11.06 -6.45
C GLY A 176 -15.25 11.70 -7.35
N PRO A 177 -15.60 12.97 -7.08
CA PRO A 177 -15.27 13.69 -5.86
C PRO A 177 -15.94 13.02 -4.66
N TYR A 178 -15.40 13.22 -3.46
CA TYR A 178 -15.93 12.55 -2.26
C TYR A 178 -17.27 13.12 -1.80
N THR A 179 -17.52 14.41 -2.02
CA THR A 179 -18.70 15.12 -1.52
C THR A 179 -19.36 15.94 -2.63
N GLY A 180 -20.52 16.52 -2.32
CA GLY A 180 -21.32 17.33 -3.25
C GLY A 180 -22.16 16.48 -4.21
N GLU A 181 -22.97 17.13 -5.04
CA GLU A 181 -23.96 16.48 -5.92
C GLU A 181 -23.34 15.37 -6.78
N LYS A 182 -22.19 15.64 -7.39
CA LYS A 182 -21.48 14.63 -8.20
C LYS A 182 -20.92 13.50 -7.34
N GLY A 183 -20.42 13.80 -6.15
CA GLY A 183 -19.92 12.80 -5.22
C GLY A 183 -21.03 11.89 -4.68
N ASP A 184 -22.22 12.43 -4.48
CA ASP A 184 -23.42 11.66 -4.11
C ASP A 184 -23.90 10.79 -5.27
N GLN A 185 -23.90 11.30 -6.51
CA GLN A 185 -24.21 10.51 -7.70
C GLN A 185 -23.25 9.32 -7.86
N LEU A 186 -21.95 9.53 -7.66
CA LEU A 186 -20.92 8.50 -7.85
C LEU A 186 -20.71 7.58 -6.63
N ARG A 187 -21.35 7.87 -5.49
CA ARG A 187 -21.21 7.10 -4.25
C ARG A 187 -21.46 5.60 -4.44
N PRO A 188 -22.51 5.13 -5.15
CA PRO A 188 -22.73 3.69 -5.33
C PRO A 188 -21.56 2.98 -6.04
N LEU A 189 -20.93 3.65 -7.00
CA LEU A 189 -19.78 3.12 -7.72
C LEU A 189 -18.51 3.10 -6.83
N ARG A 190 -18.29 4.18 -6.06
CA ARG A 190 -17.23 4.26 -5.05
C ARG A 190 -17.37 3.14 -4.02
N ASP A 191 -18.54 3.02 -3.42
CA ASP A 191 -18.80 2.09 -2.31
C ASP A 191 -18.68 0.63 -2.75
N TRP A 192 -19.14 0.30 -3.97
CA TRP A 192 -18.96 -1.05 -4.52
C TRP A 192 -17.48 -1.42 -4.67
N LEU A 193 -16.65 -0.52 -5.20
CA LEU A 193 -15.19 -0.77 -5.33
C LEU A 193 -14.50 -0.85 -3.97
N LEU A 194 -14.91 -0.01 -3.01
CA LEU A 194 -14.35 -0.03 -1.65
C LEU A 194 -14.71 -1.31 -0.90
N ASP A 195 -15.92 -1.84 -1.10
CA ASP A 195 -16.38 -3.07 -0.46
C ASP A 195 -15.96 -4.33 -1.21
N PHE A 196 -15.55 -4.24 -2.48
CA PHE A 196 -15.13 -5.42 -3.22
C PHE A 196 -13.91 -6.12 -2.57
N PRO A 197 -13.88 -7.45 -2.44
CA PRO A 197 -14.86 -8.47 -2.86
C PRO A 197 -15.84 -8.92 -1.74
N LEU A 198 -16.03 -8.16 -0.67
CA LEU A 198 -16.73 -8.57 0.57
C LEU A 198 -18.07 -9.28 0.31
N ASN A 199 -18.85 -8.77 -0.63
CA ASN A 199 -20.20 -9.25 -0.92
C ASN A 199 -20.26 -10.42 -1.92
N TYR A 200 -19.11 -10.95 -2.34
CA TYR A 200 -19.00 -12.02 -3.35
C TYR A 200 -18.13 -13.16 -2.79
N PRO A 201 -18.68 -14.07 -1.97
CA PRO A 201 -17.92 -15.12 -1.29
C PRO A 201 -17.02 -15.95 -2.21
N GLU A 202 -17.49 -16.25 -3.41
CA GLU A 202 -16.80 -17.00 -4.46
C GLU A 202 -15.58 -16.26 -5.05
N ILE A 203 -15.53 -14.94 -4.94
CA ILE A 203 -14.34 -14.16 -5.32
C ILE A 203 -13.51 -13.80 -4.07
N ASN A 204 -14.16 -13.56 -2.94
CA ASN A 204 -13.51 -13.14 -1.70
C ASN A 204 -12.53 -14.19 -1.15
N GLU A 205 -12.73 -15.48 -1.47
CA GLU A 205 -11.77 -16.53 -1.11
C GLU A 205 -10.36 -16.29 -1.68
N PHE A 206 -10.25 -15.57 -2.79
CA PHE A 206 -8.97 -15.19 -3.43
C PHE A 206 -8.32 -13.94 -2.82
N TYR A 207 -8.89 -13.35 -1.76
CA TYR A 207 -8.36 -12.14 -1.13
C TYR A 207 -7.93 -12.36 0.32
N GLY A 208 -7.65 -13.62 0.67
CA GLY A 208 -7.27 -14.01 2.03
C GLY A 208 -8.49 -14.29 2.90
N THR A 209 -8.45 -15.45 3.55
CA THR A 209 -9.58 -15.95 4.35
C THR A 209 -9.40 -15.71 5.84
N THR A 210 -8.20 -15.33 6.30
CA THR A 210 -7.95 -15.13 7.72
C THR A 210 -8.64 -13.87 8.24
N LYS A 211 -9.06 -13.90 9.51
CA LYS A 211 -9.72 -12.78 10.17
C LYS A 211 -8.86 -11.51 10.13
N VAL A 212 -7.56 -11.64 10.38
CA VAL A 212 -6.63 -10.52 10.42
C VAL A 212 -6.53 -9.84 9.05
N VAL A 213 -6.34 -10.61 7.97
CA VAL A 213 -6.24 -10.04 6.61
C VAL A 213 -7.53 -9.29 6.22
N ARG A 214 -8.70 -9.76 6.68
CA ARG A 214 -9.97 -9.04 6.51
C ARG A 214 -9.98 -7.72 7.29
N GLU A 215 -9.52 -7.72 8.54
CA GLU A 215 -9.46 -6.52 9.38
C GLU A 215 -8.49 -5.45 8.84
N LEU A 216 -7.37 -5.85 8.22
CA LEU A 216 -6.41 -4.93 7.59
C LEU A 216 -7.00 -4.07 6.47
N ARG A 217 -8.10 -4.51 5.87
CA ARG A 217 -8.84 -3.80 4.81
C ARG A 217 -9.94 -2.89 5.36
N SER A 218 -10.20 -2.94 6.67
CA SER A 218 -11.33 -2.26 7.30
C SER A 218 -10.92 -1.02 8.10
N GLY A 219 -11.76 0.02 8.06
CA GLY A 219 -11.62 1.23 8.86
C GLY A 219 -10.35 2.02 8.56
N GLY A 220 -9.91 2.06 7.30
CA GLY A 220 -8.69 2.73 6.86
C GLY A 220 -7.51 1.75 6.72
N LEU A 221 -6.82 1.83 5.57
CA LEU A 221 -5.77 0.89 5.18
C LEU A 221 -4.74 0.65 6.31
N TYR A 222 -4.59 -0.63 6.70
CA TYR A 222 -3.62 -1.10 7.70
C TYR A 222 -3.76 -0.55 9.12
N ARG A 223 -4.80 0.24 9.44
CA ARG A 223 -4.98 0.81 10.79
C ARG A 223 -5.13 -0.27 11.87
N LYS A 224 -5.76 -1.40 11.51
CA LYS A 224 -5.99 -2.55 12.39
C LYS A 224 -4.85 -3.59 12.37
N LEU A 225 -3.64 -3.19 11.98
CA LEU A 225 -2.48 -4.08 12.04
C LEU A 225 -2.28 -4.60 13.47
N PRO A 226 -2.12 -5.93 13.69
CA PRO A 226 -1.76 -6.44 15.01
C PRO A 226 -0.40 -5.87 15.42
N MET A 227 -0.37 -5.09 16.49
CA MET A 227 0.83 -4.40 16.95
C MET A 227 1.57 -5.19 18.04
N PRO A 228 2.91 -5.02 18.18
CA PRO A 228 3.75 -5.75 19.14
C PRO A 228 3.23 -5.79 20.58
N TRP A 229 2.69 -4.66 21.07
CA TRP A 229 2.19 -4.49 22.44
C TRP A 229 0.84 -5.18 22.71
N HIS A 230 0.23 -5.82 21.71
CA HIS A 230 -0.96 -6.65 21.92
C HIS A 230 -0.62 -8.09 22.31
N HIS A 231 0.66 -8.48 22.29
CA HIS A 231 1.08 -9.88 22.39
C HIS A 231 1.76 -10.22 23.72
N ASN A 232 2.96 -9.68 23.97
CA ASN A 232 3.68 -9.93 25.22
C ASN A 232 4.69 -8.81 25.54
N PRO A 233 5.12 -8.69 26.83
CA PRO A 233 6.02 -7.61 27.26
C PRO A 233 7.43 -7.66 26.65
N GLU A 234 7.93 -8.83 26.27
CA GLU A 234 9.26 -8.97 25.69
C GLU A 234 9.31 -8.35 24.29
N LEU A 235 8.30 -8.67 23.48
CA LEU A 235 8.10 -8.12 22.14
C LEU A 235 7.74 -6.64 22.17
N GLU A 236 6.87 -6.21 23.09
CA GLU A 236 6.56 -4.78 23.31
C GLU A 236 7.84 -3.97 23.53
N ALA A 237 8.75 -4.47 24.36
CA ALA A 237 9.97 -3.76 24.70
C ALA A 237 10.97 -3.60 23.52
N LEU A 238 10.79 -4.32 22.41
CA LEU A 238 11.58 -4.15 21.18
C LEU A 238 11.12 -2.96 20.33
N TRP A 239 9.92 -2.43 20.57
CA TRP A 239 9.29 -1.40 19.74
C TRP A 239 8.89 -0.18 20.57
N ASP A 240 9.20 1.02 20.05
CA ASP A 240 8.84 2.27 20.70
C ASP A 240 7.38 2.59 20.42
N ARG A 241 6.49 2.27 21.37
CA ARG A 241 5.06 2.51 21.24
C ARG A 241 4.71 3.98 21.05
N ASP A 242 5.45 4.90 21.67
CA ASP A 242 5.19 6.35 21.57
C ASP A 242 5.63 6.91 20.20
N SER A 243 6.46 6.16 19.47
CA SER A 243 6.81 6.50 18.10
C SER A 243 5.72 6.18 17.08
N TYR A 244 4.77 5.29 17.42
CA TYR A 244 3.76 4.82 16.49
C TYR A 244 2.90 5.97 15.94
N CYS A 245 2.76 6.01 14.62
CA CYS A 245 1.76 6.85 13.98
C CYS A 245 1.10 6.12 12.81
N TRP A 246 -0.19 6.40 12.61
CA TRP A 246 -0.94 6.05 11.42
C TRP A 246 -1.49 7.34 10.81
N ILE A 247 -1.22 7.56 9.52
CA ILE A 247 -1.53 8.78 8.79
C ILE A 247 -2.28 8.39 7.52
N PRO A 248 -3.57 8.71 7.40
CA PRO A 248 -4.27 8.56 6.13
C PRO A 248 -3.80 9.64 5.15
N ILE A 249 -3.87 9.32 3.86
CA ILE A 249 -3.54 10.22 2.77
C ILE A 249 -4.70 10.12 1.79
N ASP A 250 -5.54 11.15 1.75
CA ASP A 250 -6.68 11.22 0.85
C ASP A 250 -7.63 10.00 0.94
N ASP A 251 -7.88 9.50 2.15
CA ASP A 251 -8.80 8.37 2.40
C ASP A 251 -10.19 8.87 2.80
N CYS A 252 -11.18 8.63 1.92
CA CYS A 252 -12.57 9.02 2.14
C CYS A 252 -13.19 8.48 3.43
N THR A 253 -12.59 7.44 4.04
CA THR A 253 -12.93 6.97 5.40
C THR A 253 -12.90 8.10 6.42
N VAL A 254 -12.02 9.09 6.24
CA VAL A 254 -11.89 10.27 7.11
C VAL A 254 -13.16 11.13 7.13
N LEU A 255 -13.91 11.14 6.03
CA LEU A 255 -15.14 11.93 5.87
C LEU A 255 -16.39 11.16 6.31
N GLY A 256 -16.28 9.85 6.58
CA GLY A 256 -17.39 9.00 7.00
C GLY A 256 -18.58 9.06 6.04
N GLU A 257 -19.80 9.10 6.57
CA GLU A 257 -21.06 9.10 5.80
C GLU A 257 -21.23 10.31 4.87
N GLN A 258 -20.42 11.37 5.05
CA GLN A 258 -20.39 12.48 4.10
C GLN A 258 -19.82 12.05 2.74
N ALA A 259 -18.95 11.04 2.73
CA ALA A 259 -18.31 10.54 1.51
C ALA A 259 -18.68 9.11 1.14
N THR A 260 -18.81 8.19 2.09
CA THR A 260 -18.98 6.76 1.76
C THR A 260 -19.88 6.06 2.75
N SER A 261 -20.67 5.11 2.25
CA SER A 261 -21.44 4.18 3.06
C SER A 261 -20.88 2.75 2.98
N SER A 262 -19.65 2.60 2.48
CA SER A 262 -18.88 1.35 2.40
C SER A 262 -18.78 0.67 3.76
N GLN A 263 -19.07 -0.63 3.79
CA GLN A 263 -18.90 -1.47 4.97
C GLN A 263 -17.44 -1.55 5.43
N LEU A 264 -16.50 -1.65 4.50
CA LEU A 264 -15.08 -1.69 4.81
C LEU A 264 -14.51 -0.33 5.24
N SER A 265 -15.22 0.77 5.00
CA SER A 265 -14.79 2.11 5.44
C SER A 265 -15.33 2.48 6.83
N LYS A 266 -16.11 1.60 7.49
CA LYS A 266 -16.63 1.86 8.83
C LYS A 266 -15.51 1.88 9.87
N VAL A 267 -15.59 2.86 10.77
CA VAL A 267 -14.66 3.04 11.90
C VAL A 267 -15.35 2.61 13.19
N ASP A 268 -14.69 1.73 13.95
CA ASP A 268 -15.25 1.16 15.19
C ASP A 268 -15.51 2.23 16.28
N ASP A 269 -14.63 3.22 16.40
CA ASP A 269 -14.74 4.36 17.33
C ASP A 269 -14.56 5.69 16.57
N PRO A 270 -15.66 6.31 16.09
CA PRO A 270 -15.60 7.55 15.32
C PRO A 270 -15.06 8.75 16.12
N GLU A 271 -15.28 8.79 17.43
CA GLU A 271 -14.82 9.90 18.29
C GLU A 271 -13.31 9.84 18.47
N GLN A 272 -12.77 8.67 18.83
CA GLN A 272 -11.33 8.44 18.93
C GLN A 272 -10.64 8.69 17.59
N PHE A 273 -11.23 8.23 16.49
CA PHE A 273 -10.69 8.43 15.17
C PHE A 273 -10.66 9.91 14.77
N THR A 274 -11.75 10.65 15.00
CA THR A 274 -11.79 12.10 14.78
C THR A 274 -10.75 12.83 15.63
N CYS A 275 -10.60 12.42 16.90
CA CYS A 275 -9.57 12.96 17.79
C CYS A 275 -8.16 12.73 17.22
N MET A 276 -7.85 11.52 16.75
CA MET A 276 -6.56 11.19 16.12
C MET A 276 -6.30 12.05 14.88
N ILE A 277 -7.28 12.22 13.98
CA ILE A 277 -7.15 13.05 12.77
C ILE A 277 -6.97 14.54 13.10
N ASN A 278 -7.55 15.01 14.20
CA ASN A 278 -7.36 16.40 14.65
C ASN A 278 -6.03 16.62 15.35
N ASN A 279 -5.42 15.57 15.91
CA ASN A 279 -4.16 15.62 16.67
C ASN A 279 -2.99 14.95 15.93
N LEU A 280 -2.89 15.19 14.62
CA LEU A 280 -1.80 14.67 13.80
C LEU A 280 -0.42 15.23 14.23
N PRO A 281 0.66 14.41 14.25
CA PRO A 281 1.97 14.78 14.78
C PRO A 281 2.53 16.09 14.21
N GLU A 282 3.12 16.94 15.07
CA GLU A 282 3.60 18.30 14.73
C GLU A 282 4.52 18.36 13.50
N TRP A 283 5.40 17.37 13.35
CA TRP A 283 6.38 17.29 12.27
C TRP A 283 5.78 17.10 10.87
N LEU A 284 4.50 16.76 10.75
CA LEU A 284 3.87 16.58 9.44
C LEU A 284 3.78 17.90 8.68
N ARG A 285 4.20 17.85 7.42
CA ARG A 285 4.12 18.99 6.50
C ARG A 285 2.66 19.46 6.36
N PRO A 286 2.43 20.77 6.13
CA PRO A 286 1.09 21.31 5.92
C PRO A 286 0.30 20.60 4.79
N SER A 287 0.98 20.22 3.70
CA SER A 287 0.36 19.47 2.59
C SER A 287 -0.18 18.11 3.02
N VAL A 288 0.59 17.38 3.83
CA VAL A 288 0.19 16.05 4.34
C VAL A 288 -0.97 16.18 5.33
N ARG A 289 -1.01 17.23 6.15
CA ARG A 289 -2.13 17.49 7.06
C ARG A 289 -3.44 17.76 6.33
N ARG A 290 -3.39 18.49 5.22
CA ARG A 290 -4.55 18.70 4.35
C ARG A 290 -4.96 17.39 3.67
N ALA A 291 -3.99 16.64 3.14
CA ALA A 291 -4.24 15.33 2.55
C ALA A 291 -4.88 14.32 3.53
N ALA A 292 -4.45 14.32 4.79
CA ALA A 292 -5.05 13.49 5.84
C ALA A 292 -6.50 13.85 6.18
N LYS A 293 -6.98 14.99 5.70
CA LYS A 293 -8.37 15.48 5.84
C LYS A 293 -9.12 15.52 4.51
N CYS A 294 -8.57 14.92 3.45
CA CYS A 294 -9.11 14.98 2.08
C CYS A 294 -9.32 16.42 1.56
N ASP A 295 -8.50 17.36 2.04
CA ASP A 295 -8.57 18.78 1.65
C ASP A 295 -7.66 19.05 0.45
N ASN A 296 -8.27 19.32 -0.71
CA ASN A 296 -7.56 19.68 -1.94
C ASN A 296 -7.48 21.19 -2.22
N SER A 297 -7.74 22.06 -1.23
CA SER A 297 -7.76 23.52 -1.42
C SER A 297 -6.48 24.12 -2.00
N HIS A 298 -5.35 23.40 -1.89
CA HIS A 298 -4.04 23.82 -2.38
C HIS A 298 -3.45 22.89 -3.45
N GLY A 299 -4.23 21.91 -3.95
CA GLY A 299 -3.77 20.97 -4.98
C GLY A 299 -2.77 19.91 -4.48
N ASP A 300 -2.80 19.56 -3.19
CA ASP A 300 -1.87 18.57 -2.62
C ASP A 300 -2.27 17.11 -2.89
N LEU A 301 -3.53 16.88 -3.29
CA LEU A 301 -4.04 15.53 -3.55
C LEU A 301 -3.65 15.09 -4.95
N VAL A 302 -3.34 13.80 -5.12
CA VAL A 302 -3.14 13.22 -6.45
C VAL A 302 -4.50 12.78 -6.98
N ILE A 303 -5.10 13.66 -7.77
CA ILE A 303 -6.38 13.45 -8.44
C ILE A 303 -6.16 13.32 -9.94
N THR A 304 -6.81 12.32 -10.54
CA THR A 304 -6.74 12.00 -11.97
C THR A 304 -8.13 11.77 -12.53
N LEU A 305 -8.24 11.69 -13.85
CA LEU A 305 -9.47 11.24 -14.51
C LEU A 305 -9.37 9.75 -14.86
N THR A 306 -10.47 9.04 -14.68
CA THR A 306 -10.64 7.64 -15.06
C THR A 306 -12.02 7.43 -15.68
N THR A 307 -12.36 6.18 -15.99
CA THR A 307 -13.71 5.76 -16.37
C THR A 307 -14.11 4.53 -15.55
N PRO A 308 -15.41 4.24 -15.39
CA PRO A 308 -15.86 2.96 -14.83
C PRO A 308 -15.21 1.74 -15.52
N ARG A 309 -15.06 1.76 -16.86
CA ARG A 309 -14.33 0.74 -17.62
C ARG A 309 -12.88 0.57 -17.15
N LYS A 310 -12.13 1.67 -16.98
CA LYS A 310 -10.76 1.63 -16.47
C LYS A 310 -10.69 1.15 -15.01
N MET A 311 -11.73 1.37 -14.21
CA MET A 311 -11.82 0.79 -12.86
C MET A 311 -12.05 -0.73 -12.90
N ALA A 312 -12.79 -1.24 -13.89
CA ALA A 312 -12.87 -2.68 -14.15
C ALA A 312 -11.49 -3.25 -14.51
N ASP A 313 -10.73 -2.56 -15.37
CA ASP A 313 -9.34 -2.95 -15.69
C ASP A 313 -8.43 -2.93 -14.47
N TRP A 314 -8.53 -1.90 -13.64
CA TRP A 314 -7.80 -1.86 -12.38
C TRP A 314 -8.17 -3.05 -11.47
N LEU A 315 -9.45 -3.38 -11.36
CA LEU A 315 -9.90 -4.53 -10.57
C LEU A 315 -9.35 -5.85 -11.12
N ARG A 316 -9.38 -6.04 -12.45
CA ARG A 316 -8.74 -7.17 -13.14
C ARG A 316 -7.25 -7.26 -12.86
N SER A 317 -6.63 -6.13 -12.50
CA SER A 317 -5.24 -6.03 -12.08
C SER A 317 -4.99 -6.24 -10.59
N THR A 318 -5.97 -6.59 -9.78
CA THR A 318 -5.70 -7.01 -8.39
C THR A 318 -5.26 -8.48 -8.39
N SER A 319 -4.33 -8.85 -7.50
CA SER A 319 -3.84 -10.23 -7.39
C SER A 319 -4.97 -11.23 -7.15
N GLY A 320 -5.90 -10.90 -6.25
CA GLY A 320 -7.03 -11.77 -5.94
C GLY A 320 -7.95 -11.99 -7.14
N TYR A 321 -8.31 -10.94 -7.87
CA TYR A 321 -9.15 -11.09 -9.06
C TYR A 321 -8.39 -11.76 -10.22
N LEU A 322 -7.09 -11.50 -10.36
CA LEU A 322 -6.27 -12.15 -11.37
C LEU A 322 -6.19 -13.66 -11.12
N LYS A 323 -6.05 -14.09 -9.86
CA LYS A 323 -6.11 -15.50 -9.49
C LYS A 323 -7.50 -16.10 -9.75
N PHE A 324 -8.57 -15.39 -9.40
CA PHE A 324 -9.94 -15.78 -9.76
C PHE A 324 -10.08 -16.03 -11.27
N MET A 325 -9.61 -15.11 -12.13
CA MET A 325 -9.65 -15.27 -13.58
C MET A 325 -8.76 -16.40 -14.12
N GLN A 326 -7.68 -16.76 -13.43
CA GLN A 326 -6.84 -17.92 -13.80
C GLN A 326 -7.59 -19.23 -13.58
N ASP A 327 -8.33 -19.31 -12.47
CA ASP A 327 -9.12 -20.49 -12.11
C ASP A 327 -10.47 -20.52 -12.87
N HIS A 328 -10.87 -19.37 -13.45
CA HIS A 328 -12.10 -19.16 -14.24
C HIS A 328 -11.77 -18.58 -15.64
N PRO A 329 -11.17 -19.37 -16.54
CA PRO A 329 -10.67 -18.88 -17.84
C PRO A 329 -11.77 -18.31 -18.75
N GLU A 330 -13.03 -18.66 -18.54
CA GLU A 330 -14.17 -18.05 -19.20
C GLU A 330 -14.32 -16.56 -18.87
N GLN A 331 -14.06 -16.16 -17.62
CA GLN A 331 -14.06 -14.74 -17.22
C GLN A 331 -12.98 -13.96 -17.97
N ARG A 332 -11.79 -14.56 -18.13
CA ARG A 332 -10.71 -13.96 -18.93
C ARG A 332 -11.09 -13.78 -20.40
N LYS A 333 -11.87 -14.68 -20.98
CA LYS A 333 -12.37 -14.53 -22.35
C LYS A 333 -13.44 -13.43 -22.44
N LEU A 334 -14.31 -13.38 -21.45
CA LEU A 334 -15.39 -12.39 -21.38
C LEU A 334 -14.85 -10.96 -21.16
N SER A 335 -13.74 -10.81 -20.44
CA SER A 335 -13.14 -9.48 -20.18
C SER A 335 -12.64 -8.79 -21.44
N LEU A 336 -12.31 -9.54 -22.50
CA LEU A 336 -11.94 -8.98 -23.82
C LEU A 336 -13.08 -8.17 -24.47
N GLN A 337 -14.31 -8.35 -24.01
CA GLN A 337 -15.52 -7.66 -24.49
C GLN A 337 -16.25 -6.93 -23.37
N ASP A 338 -15.62 -6.76 -22.19
CA ASP A 338 -16.23 -6.19 -20.98
C ASP A 338 -17.53 -6.90 -20.56
N ARG A 339 -17.54 -8.23 -20.70
CA ARG A 339 -18.65 -9.11 -20.31
C ARG A 339 -18.34 -10.00 -19.12
N ASP A 340 -17.15 -9.85 -18.53
CA ASP A 340 -16.79 -10.53 -17.30
C ASP A 340 -17.51 -9.90 -16.11
N PHE A 341 -17.47 -10.62 -14.99
CA PHE A 341 -18.14 -10.25 -13.75
C PHE A 341 -17.93 -8.77 -13.37
N ALA A 342 -16.68 -8.29 -13.32
CA ALA A 342 -16.35 -6.93 -12.90
C ALA A 342 -17.02 -5.86 -13.77
N ALA A 343 -16.92 -5.98 -15.09
CA ALA A 343 -17.53 -5.00 -16.00
C ALA A 343 -19.06 -5.04 -15.95
N VAL A 344 -19.65 -6.22 -15.87
CA VAL A 344 -21.11 -6.38 -15.79
C VAL A 344 -21.66 -5.73 -14.51
N GLU A 345 -21.03 -5.95 -13.36
CA GLU A 345 -21.48 -5.35 -12.10
C GLU A 345 -21.30 -3.82 -12.09
N LEU A 346 -20.14 -3.32 -12.54
CA LEU A 346 -19.91 -1.88 -12.64
C LEU A 346 -20.87 -1.20 -13.64
N GLN A 347 -21.17 -1.83 -14.78
CA GLN A 347 -22.14 -1.31 -15.75
C GLN A 347 -23.54 -1.17 -15.14
N LYS A 348 -24.01 -2.18 -14.40
CA LYS A 348 -25.31 -2.11 -13.70
C LYS A 348 -25.39 -0.92 -12.75
N ILE A 349 -24.30 -0.65 -12.03
CA ILE A 349 -24.23 0.50 -11.13
C ILE A 349 -24.25 1.80 -11.93
N CYS A 350 -23.47 1.90 -13.02
CA CYS A 350 -23.47 3.06 -13.91
C CYS A 350 -24.87 3.37 -14.45
N ASP A 351 -25.59 2.35 -14.92
CA ASP A 351 -26.97 2.48 -15.41
C ASP A 351 -27.90 3.02 -14.30
N SER A 352 -27.74 2.53 -13.07
CA SER A 352 -28.57 2.93 -11.92
C SER A 352 -28.36 4.38 -11.46
N ILE A 353 -27.16 4.93 -11.69
CA ILE A 353 -26.80 6.31 -11.32
C ILE A 353 -26.81 7.27 -12.52
N GLY A 354 -27.16 6.77 -13.71
CA GLY A 354 -27.32 7.54 -14.93
C GLY A 354 -26.00 8.09 -15.49
N ILE A 355 -24.94 7.28 -15.53
CA ILE A 355 -23.69 7.64 -16.21
C ILE A 355 -23.30 6.57 -17.25
N ASP A 356 -22.60 6.99 -18.30
CA ASP A 356 -22.01 6.07 -19.27
C ASP A 356 -20.81 5.32 -18.66
N PHE A 357 -20.56 4.09 -19.10
CA PHE A 357 -19.45 3.27 -18.62
C PHE A 357 -18.06 3.83 -19.02
N ASP A 358 -18.04 4.70 -20.02
CA ASP A 358 -16.87 5.48 -20.46
C ASP A 358 -16.92 6.94 -20.01
N ALA A 359 -17.88 7.32 -19.14
CA ALA A 359 -17.93 8.67 -18.61
C ALA A 359 -16.64 8.99 -17.83
N GLU A 360 -16.07 10.16 -18.09
CA GLU A 360 -14.93 10.65 -17.31
C GLU A 360 -15.39 10.96 -15.88
N ILE A 361 -14.72 10.32 -14.92
CA ILE A 361 -14.96 10.48 -13.50
C ILE A 361 -13.64 10.76 -12.78
N GLU A 362 -13.75 11.47 -11.66
CA GLU A 362 -12.62 11.81 -10.82
C GLU A 362 -12.12 10.57 -10.06
N CYS A 363 -10.80 10.43 -9.92
CA CYS A 363 -10.14 9.33 -9.23
C CYS A 363 -9.02 9.87 -8.34
N HIS A 364 -9.18 9.67 -7.05
CA HIS A 364 -8.20 9.94 -6.02
C HIS A 364 -7.25 8.77 -5.85
N HIS A 365 -5.97 9.04 -5.61
CA HIS A 365 -4.97 8.02 -5.25
C HIS A 365 -4.77 8.01 -3.73
N SER A 366 -5.74 7.38 -3.07
CA SER A 366 -5.82 7.25 -1.61
C SER A 366 -4.77 6.30 -1.05
N GLY A 367 -4.34 6.52 0.18
CA GLY A 367 -3.45 5.62 0.88
C GLY A 367 -3.38 5.86 2.39
N ALA A 368 -2.52 5.09 3.03
CA ALA A 368 -2.16 5.31 4.42
C ALA A 368 -0.71 4.93 4.67
N LEU A 369 -0.12 5.58 5.67
CA LEU A 369 1.20 5.29 6.18
C LEU A 369 1.11 4.94 7.66
N LEU A 370 1.71 3.83 8.03
CA LEU A 370 1.96 3.44 9.42
C LEU A 370 3.48 3.42 9.62
N ALA A 371 3.95 4.02 10.70
CA ALA A 371 5.37 3.97 11.04
C ALA A 371 5.59 3.74 12.53
N ILE A 372 6.70 3.08 12.84
CA ILE A 372 7.13 2.75 14.21
C ILE A 372 8.65 2.60 14.25
N ARG A 373 9.28 2.86 15.41
CA ARG A 373 10.71 2.69 15.63
C ARG A 373 11.02 1.47 16.48
N ARG A 374 12.17 0.85 16.20
CA ARG A 374 12.79 -0.14 17.08
C ARG A 374 13.43 0.56 18.27
N THR A 375 13.30 0.00 19.48
CA THR A 375 14.01 0.52 20.65
C THR A 375 15.51 0.18 20.61
N ALA A 376 16.26 0.66 21.60
CA ALA A 376 17.64 0.26 21.82
C ALA A 376 17.78 -1.11 22.52
N LYS A 377 16.67 -1.77 22.86
CA LYS A 377 16.73 -3.07 23.54
C LYS A 377 17.33 -4.10 22.60
N ASP A 378 18.37 -4.77 23.08
CA ASP A 378 18.99 -5.87 22.34
C ASP A 378 18.04 -7.05 22.24
N TYR A 379 18.26 -7.80 21.16
CA TYR A 379 17.55 -9.04 20.91
C TYR A 379 18.10 -10.12 21.86
N PRO A 380 17.25 -10.88 22.59
CA PRO A 380 17.71 -11.92 23.49
C PRO A 380 18.44 -13.08 22.80
#